data_AF-A0A3D0I642-F1
#
_entry.id   AF-A0A3D0I642-F1
#
_cell.length_a   1.000
_cell.length_b   1.000
_cell.length_c   1.000
_cell.angle_alpha   90.00
_cell.angle_beta   90.00
_cell.angle_gamma   90.00
#
_symmetry.space_group_name_H-M   'P 1'
#
loop_
_entity.id
_entity.type
_entity.pdbx_description
1 polymer ?
#
loop_
_entity_poly.entity_id
_entity_poly.type
_entity_poly.pdbx_seq_one_letter_code
_entity_poly.pdbx_strand_id
1 'polypeptide(L)'
;MAMARMGTLTEYMIPLVLVTSQTPLLTDAALVVMCCFHGFISLNNPSGMPIEWNILMIYGGIFLFGFHPEASVLAVGEMPGLAIFLFFCLFVIPCYGNFAPARVSFLLSMRYYAGNWDYNIWLLRRGSLHKLARLTKAAGTMREQLEKMLPDRTAVEMALTLSLAHRFMHLEGRPLLEALPRAVDCIDEYEWIDGEVMGGMVLGWNFGDGHLNGLQLLREVEEQCGFEPGELRVVMVESQPLFGRTMRWKIADAASGILEEGETLIAPMRALQPWPTGEYAEALLRGRTRASA
;
A
#
# COMPACT_ATOMS: atom_id res chain seq x y z
N MET A 1 -4.29 -21.16 5.06
CA MET A 1 -5.59 -20.67 5.57
C MET A 1 -5.71 -20.71 7.09
N ALA A 2 -5.35 -21.81 7.79
CA ALA A 2 -5.51 -21.89 9.26
C ALA A 2 -4.74 -20.81 10.03
N MET A 3 -3.47 -20.58 9.67
CA MET A 3 -2.61 -19.57 10.32
C MET A 3 -3.19 -18.14 10.20
N ALA A 4 -3.63 -17.74 9.00
CA ALA A 4 -4.25 -16.43 8.78
C ALA A 4 -5.52 -16.24 9.60
N ARG A 5 -6.40 -17.26 9.66
CA ARG A 5 -7.64 -17.21 10.47
C ARG A 5 -7.34 -17.12 11.96
N MET A 6 -6.31 -17.83 12.43
CA MET A 6 -5.90 -17.76 13.83
C MET A 6 -5.33 -16.38 14.18
N GLY A 7 -4.55 -15.77 13.28
CA GLY A 7 -4.08 -14.40 13.43
C GLY A 7 -5.24 -13.42 13.59
N THR A 8 -6.21 -13.45 12.68
CA THR A 8 -7.42 -12.61 12.73
C THR A 8 -8.24 -12.84 14.00
N LEU A 9 -8.41 -14.11 14.42
CA LEU A 9 -9.11 -14.43 15.66
C LEU A 9 -8.39 -13.81 16.87
N THR A 10 -7.08 -14.00 16.97
CA THR A 10 -6.27 -13.43 18.06
C THR A 10 -6.39 -11.90 18.09
N GLU A 11 -6.29 -11.24 16.94
CA GLU A 11 -6.39 -9.78 16.82
C GLU A 11 -7.72 -9.23 17.35
N TYR A 12 -8.85 -9.90 17.04
CA TYR A 12 -10.16 -9.48 17.57
C TYR A 12 -10.38 -9.88 19.03
N MET A 13 -9.81 -10.99 19.48
CA MET A 13 -10.02 -11.47 20.84
C MET A 13 -9.26 -10.65 21.89
N ILE A 14 -8.08 -10.12 21.56
CA ILE A 14 -7.28 -9.30 22.50
C ILE A 14 -8.09 -8.12 23.09
N PRO A 15 -8.63 -7.17 22.30
CA PRO A 15 -9.35 -6.04 22.86
C PRO A 15 -10.65 -6.47 23.56
N LEU A 16 -11.33 -7.50 23.06
CA LEU A 16 -12.54 -8.02 23.69
C LEU A 16 -12.25 -8.56 25.10
N VAL A 17 -11.19 -9.37 25.24
CA VAL A 17 -10.78 -9.92 26.54
C VAL A 17 -10.33 -8.80 27.47
N LEU A 18 -9.51 -7.86 27.00
CA LEU A 18 -9.04 -6.75 27.83
C LEU A 18 -10.17 -5.88 28.37
N VAL A 19 -11.19 -5.58 27.56
CA VAL A 19 -12.34 -4.76 27.97
C VAL A 19 -13.33 -5.52 28.87
N THR A 20 -13.48 -6.84 28.70
CA THR A 20 -14.51 -7.63 29.40
C THR A 20 -13.99 -8.48 30.56
N SER A 21 -12.67 -8.64 30.69
CA SER A 21 -12.04 -9.42 31.75
C SER A 21 -12.41 -8.88 33.13
N GLN A 22 -12.69 -9.81 34.05
CA GLN A 22 -12.98 -9.51 35.45
C GLN A 22 -11.89 -10.03 36.40
N THR A 23 -10.82 -10.64 35.87
CA THR A 23 -9.77 -11.26 36.67
C THR A 23 -8.39 -10.75 36.25
N PRO A 24 -7.49 -10.41 37.19
CA PRO A 24 -6.14 -9.96 36.85
C PRO A 24 -5.38 -10.98 36.00
N LEU A 25 -5.52 -12.27 36.29
CA LEU A 25 -4.85 -13.34 35.54
C LEU A 25 -5.19 -13.32 34.04
N LEU A 26 -6.47 -13.15 33.70
CA LEU A 26 -6.90 -13.14 32.30
C LEU A 26 -6.45 -11.85 31.60
N THR A 27 -6.49 -10.72 32.29
CA THR A 27 -5.99 -9.44 31.78
C THR A 27 -4.49 -9.51 31.52
N ASP A 28 -3.70 -10.00 32.48
CA ASP A 28 -2.25 -10.17 32.35
C ASP A 28 -1.88 -11.11 31.20
N ALA A 29 -2.59 -12.24 31.09
CA ALA A 29 -2.39 -13.17 29.97
C ALA A 29 -2.70 -12.50 28.62
N ALA A 30 -3.78 -11.74 28.51
CA ALA A 30 -4.14 -11.02 27.29
C ALA A 30 -3.11 -9.94 26.94
N LEU A 31 -2.58 -9.21 27.94
CA LEU A 31 -1.52 -8.23 27.75
C LEU A 31 -0.23 -8.89 27.26
N VAL A 32 0.16 -10.03 27.82
CA VAL A 32 1.34 -10.80 27.34
C VAL A 32 1.13 -11.22 25.89
N VAL A 33 -0.03 -11.78 25.55
CA VAL A 33 -0.35 -12.19 24.17
C VAL A 33 -0.32 -11.00 23.22
N MET A 34 -0.91 -9.87 23.60
CA MET A 34 -0.88 -8.62 22.83
C MET A 34 0.55 -8.13 22.60
N CYS A 35 1.38 -8.09 23.64
CA CYS A 35 2.79 -7.70 23.55
C CYS A 35 3.59 -8.62 22.62
N CYS A 36 3.39 -9.94 22.73
CA CYS A 36 4.01 -10.91 21.83
C CYS A 36 3.53 -10.73 20.39
N PHE A 37 2.24 -10.45 20.17
CA PHE A 37 1.64 -10.25 18.85
C PHE A 37 2.21 -9.01 18.15
N HIS A 38 2.18 -7.84 18.82
CA HIS A 38 2.75 -6.61 18.28
C HIS A 38 4.28 -6.67 18.18
N GLY A 39 4.95 -7.35 19.12
CA GLY A 39 6.39 -7.61 19.06
C GLY A 39 6.78 -8.47 17.88
N PHE A 40 6.03 -9.54 17.61
CA PHE A 40 6.22 -10.38 16.42
C PHE A 40 6.07 -9.56 15.14
N ILE A 41 5.00 -8.76 15.02
CA ILE A 41 4.80 -7.88 13.85
C ILE A 41 6.01 -6.96 13.68
N SER A 42 6.41 -6.26 14.74
CA SER A 42 7.55 -5.32 14.75
C SER A 42 8.86 -5.97 14.31
N LEU A 43 9.14 -7.20 14.77
CA LEU A 43 10.37 -7.92 14.47
C LEU A 43 10.45 -8.45 13.03
N ASN A 44 9.32 -8.63 12.36
CA ASN A 44 9.30 -9.07 10.96
C ASN A 44 9.60 -7.93 9.98
N ASN A 45 9.71 -6.67 10.46
CA ASN A 45 9.96 -5.46 9.69
C ASN A 45 9.27 -5.43 8.30
N PRO A 46 7.96 -5.73 8.19
CA PRO A 46 7.24 -5.66 6.92
C PRO A 46 7.34 -4.26 6.31
N SER A 47 7.41 -4.21 4.98
CA SER A 47 7.35 -2.95 4.22
C SER A 47 6.11 -2.15 4.65
N GLY A 48 6.29 -0.84 4.87
CA GLY A 48 5.18 0.07 5.15
C GLY A 48 4.60 0.05 6.57
N MET A 49 5.29 -0.56 7.56
CA MET A 49 4.82 -0.49 8.94
C MET A 49 5.21 0.81 9.64
N PRO A 50 4.24 1.51 10.27
CA PRO A 50 4.53 2.44 11.34
C PRO A 50 4.84 1.65 12.63
N ILE A 51 6.12 1.36 12.87
CA ILE A 51 6.60 0.66 14.09
C ILE A 51 6.09 1.38 15.34
N GLU A 52 5.99 2.71 15.26
CA GLU A 52 5.46 3.59 16.29
C GLU A 52 4.06 3.16 16.75
N TRP A 53 3.21 2.66 15.84
CA TRP A 53 1.86 2.22 16.19
C TRP A 53 1.87 0.95 17.01
N ASN A 54 2.73 -0.02 16.67
CA ASN A 54 2.87 -1.24 17.47
C ASN A 54 3.39 -0.93 18.87
N ILE A 55 4.35 -0.01 18.98
CA ILE A 55 4.84 0.49 20.28
C ILE A 55 3.71 1.16 21.06
N LEU A 56 2.93 2.03 20.42
CA LEU A 56 1.81 2.73 21.06
C LEU A 56 0.70 1.76 21.49
N MET A 57 0.40 0.70 20.73
CA MET A 57 -0.58 -0.31 21.13
C MET A 57 -0.11 -1.09 22.35
N ILE A 58 1.17 -1.49 22.39
CA ILE A 58 1.76 -2.16 23.56
C ILE A 58 1.69 -1.25 24.79
N TYR A 59 2.19 -0.01 24.66
CA TYR A 59 2.17 0.97 25.74
C TYR A 59 0.73 1.25 26.21
N GLY A 60 -0.18 1.54 25.29
CA GLY A 60 -1.57 1.87 25.57
C GLY A 60 -2.32 0.74 26.27
N GLY A 61 -2.12 -0.51 25.83
CA GLY A 61 -2.75 -1.65 26.49
C GLY A 61 -2.22 -1.88 27.91
N ILE A 62 -0.91 -1.83 28.11
CA ILE A 62 -0.30 -1.95 29.46
C ILE A 62 -0.76 -0.80 30.36
N PHE A 63 -0.76 0.43 29.84
CA PHE A 63 -1.19 1.60 30.58
C PHE A 63 -2.66 1.52 31.00
N LEU A 64 -3.56 1.25 30.05
CA LEU A 64 -5.01 1.24 30.29
C LEU A 64 -5.47 0.03 31.08
N PHE A 65 -4.95 -1.17 30.81
CA PHE A 65 -5.48 -2.40 31.42
C PHE A 65 -4.57 -3.00 32.49
N GLY A 66 -3.27 -2.66 32.49
CA GLY A 66 -2.32 -3.11 33.51
C GLY A 66 -2.21 -2.13 34.68
N PHE A 67 -1.98 -0.84 34.39
CA PHE A 67 -1.80 0.18 35.43
C PHE A 67 -3.10 0.89 35.85
N HIS A 68 -4.09 0.96 34.95
CA HIS A 68 -5.36 1.64 35.19
C HIS A 68 -6.59 0.75 34.94
N PRO A 69 -6.64 -0.51 35.44
CA PRO A 69 -7.74 -1.43 35.18
C PRO A 69 -9.12 -0.92 35.65
N GLU A 70 -9.16 0.07 36.53
CA GLU A 70 -10.37 0.76 36.97
C GLU A 70 -10.97 1.72 35.92
N ALA A 71 -10.19 2.11 34.91
CA ALA A 71 -10.61 3.05 33.89
C ALA A 71 -11.65 2.41 32.95
N SER A 72 -12.89 2.88 33.05
CA SER A 72 -13.97 2.42 32.18
C SER A 72 -13.92 3.11 30.82
N VAL A 73 -14.13 2.36 29.74
CA VAL A 73 -14.35 2.92 28.39
C VAL A 73 -15.55 3.88 28.37
N LEU A 74 -16.52 3.71 29.28
CA LEU A 74 -17.68 4.58 29.40
C LEU A 74 -17.34 5.98 29.93
N ALA A 75 -16.18 6.15 30.59
CA ALA A 75 -15.72 7.45 31.09
C ALA A 75 -15.53 8.47 29.95
N VAL A 76 -15.27 7.99 28.72
CA VAL A 76 -15.22 8.85 27.53
C VAL A 76 -16.54 9.60 27.31
N GLY A 77 -17.68 9.00 27.70
CA GLY A 77 -19.00 9.62 27.58
C GLY A 77 -19.19 10.86 28.46
N GLU A 78 -18.39 11.01 29.53
CA GLU A 78 -18.39 12.19 30.39
C GLU A 78 -17.60 13.36 29.75
N MET A 79 -16.86 13.09 28.68
CA MET A 79 -16.05 14.06 27.94
C MET A 79 -16.61 14.24 26.52
N PRO A 80 -17.70 15.00 26.32
CA PRO A 80 -18.45 15.02 25.06
C PRO A 80 -17.61 15.46 23.86
N GLY A 81 -16.68 16.41 24.03
CA GLY A 81 -15.76 16.81 22.97
C GLY A 81 -14.82 15.69 22.52
N LEU A 82 -14.27 14.94 23.47
CA LEU A 82 -13.42 13.78 23.18
C LEU A 82 -14.24 12.64 22.57
N ALA A 83 -15.43 12.36 23.09
CA ALA A 83 -16.33 11.35 22.55
C ALA A 83 -16.70 11.64 21.10
N ILE A 84 -17.05 12.88 20.77
CA ILE A 84 -17.35 13.31 19.38
C ILE A 84 -16.12 13.15 18.49
N PHE A 85 -14.95 13.60 18.96
CA PHE A 85 -13.70 13.46 18.21
C PHE A 85 -13.38 11.99 17.91
N LEU A 86 -13.44 11.11 18.92
CA LEU A 86 -13.19 9.68 18.75
C LEU A 86 -14.23 9.02 17.85
N PHE A 87 -15.53 9.34 18.00
CA PHE A 87 -16.56 8.83 17.11
C PHE A 87 -16.31 9.25 15.66
N PHE A 88 -15.95 10.51 15.43
CA PHE A 88 -15.64 10.99 14.09
C PHE A 88 -14.42 10.27 13.49
N CYS A 89 -13.31 10.19 14.23
CA CYS A 89 -12.05 9.60 13.77
C CYS A 89 -12.12 8.07 13.63
N LEU A 90 -12.79 7.36 14.55
CA LEU A 90 -12.81 5.90 14.62
C LEU A 90 -13.99 5.27 13.89
N PHE A 91 -15.05 6.04 13.59
CA PHE A 91 -16.23 5.52 12.92
C PHE A 91 -16.56 6.29 11.64
N VAL A 92 -16.75 7.61 11.70
CA VAL A 92 -17.23 8.38 10.55
C VAL A 92 -16.22 8.38 9.40
N ILE A 93 -14.95 8.70 9.67
CA ILE A 93 -13.89 8.71 8.65
C ILE A 93 -13.69 7.30 8.06
N PRO A 94 -13.50 6.23 8.85
CA PRO A 94 -13.39 4.88 8.32
C PRO A 94 -14.59 4.45 7.49
N CYS A 95 -15.82 4.68 7.96
CA CYS A 95 -17.01 4.32 7.21
C CYS A 95 -17.06 5.05 5.87
N TYR A 96 -16.90 6.37 5.89
CA TYR A 96 -16.93 7.17 4.66
C TYR A 96 -15.84 6.74 3.68
N GLY A 97 -14.62 6.50 4.16
CA GLY A 97 -13.51 6.03 3.33
C GLY A 97 -13.70 4.62 2.77
N ASN A 98 -14.45 3.75 3.45
CA ASN A 98 -14.80 2.44 2.90
C ASN A 98 -15.86 2.57 1.78
N PHE A 99 -16.82 3.49 1.89
CA PHE A 99 -17.82 3.73 0.83
C PHE A 99 -17.30 4.59 -0.33
N ALA A 100 -16.38 5.52 -0.06
CA ALA A 100 -15.82 6.47 -1.02
C ALA A 100 -14.29 6.48 -0.94
N PRO A 101 -13.61 5.36 -1.30
CA PRO A 101 -12.17 5.19 -1.09
C PRO A 101 -11.34 6.27 -1.77
N ALA A 102 -11.76 6.78 -2.92
CA ALA A 102 -11.05 7.85 -3.63
C ALA A 102 -11.00 9.22 -2.93
N ARG A 103 -11.64 9.36 -1.76
CA ARG A 103 -11.69 10.63 -1.01
C ARG A 103 -11.01 10.58 0.34
N VAL A 104 -10.68 9.38 0.81
CA VAL A 104 -10.07 9.18 2.12
C VAL A 104 -8.97 8.15 1.93
N SER A 105 -7.75 8.56 2.25
CA SER A 105 -6.59 7.67 2.28
C SER A 105 -6.94 6.34 2.95
N PHE A 106 -6.38 5.25 2.43
CA PHE A 106 -6.52 3.93 3.04
C PHE A 106 -6.08 3.94 4.51
N LEU A 107 -5.15 4.83 4.88
CA LEU A 107 -4.64 5.01 6.22
C LEU A 107 -5.78 5.39 7.17
N LEU A 108 -6.42 6.51 6.91
CA LEU A 108 -7.54 7.01 7.73
C LEU A 108 -8.78 6.10 7.62
N SER A 109 -8.87 5.31 6.56
CA SER A 109 -9.96 4.38 6.32
C SER A 109 -9.79 3.02 7.01
N MET A 110 -8.68 2.79 7.72
CA MET A 110 -8.31 1.51 8.32
C MET A 110 -8.24 0.34 7.33
N ARG A 111 -7.84 0.60 6.07
CA ARG A 111 -7.70 -0.41 5.00
C ARG A 111 -6.26 -0.91 4.85
N TYR A 112 -5.49 -0.89 5.94
CA TYR A 112 -4.03 -1.10 5.94
C TYR A 112 -3.63 -2.45 5.36
N TYR A 113 -2.99 -2.44 4.19
CA TYR A 113 -2.44 -3.64 3.53
C TYR A 113 -3.42 -4.84 3.50
N ALA A 114 -4.73 -4.55 3.49
CA ALA A 114 -5.80 -5.52 3.67
C ALA A 114 -6.23 -6.19 2.36
N GLY A 115 -5.45 -6.00 1.28
CA GLY A 115 -5.79 -6.44 -0.07
C GLY A 115 -6.87 -5.59 -0.75
N ASN A 116 -7.09 -4.35 -0.27
CA ASN A 116 -7.98 -3.37 -0.89
C ASN A 116 -7.55 -1.92 -0.54
N TRP A 117 -6.44 -1.47 -1.10
CA TRP A 117 -6.03 -0.07 -1.03
C TRP A 117 -5.57 0.46 -2.39
N ASP A 118 -5.47 1.78 -2.48
CA ASP A 118 -5.01 2.49 -3.66
C ASP A 118 -3.50 2.43 -3.77
N TYR A 119 -2.98 2.23 -4.97
CA TYR A 119 -1.56 2.13 -5.22
C TYR A 119 -1.24 2.61 -6.63
N ASN A 120 0.06 2.74 -6.93
CA ASN A 120 0.49 3.07 -8.28
C ASN A 120 1.80 2.40 -8.66
N ILE A 121 1.99 2.25 -9.96
CA ILE A 121 3.19 1.71 -10.60
C ILE A 121 3.74 2.79 -11.52
N TRP A 122 4.96 3.24 -11.24
CA TRP A 122 5.69 4.20 -12.03
C TRP A 122 6.52 3.46 -13.06
N LEU A 123 6.30 3.77 -14.33
CA LEU A 123 6.97 3.20 -15.49
C LEU A 123 7.93 4.25 -16.03
N LEU A 124 9.22 4.07 -15.74
CA LEU A 124 10.27 4.99 -16.15
C LEU A 124 11.04 4.39 -17.32
N ARG A 125 11.00 5.04 -18.48
CA ARG A 125 11.64 4.52 -19.70
C ARG A 125 13.14 4.37 -19.47
N ARG A 126 13.68 3.22 -19.85
CA ARG A 126 15.12 2.95 -19.84
C ARG A 126 15.81 3.99 -20.72
N GLY A 127 16.88 4.59 -20.19
CA GLY A 127 17.55 5.74 -20.80
C GLY A 127 17.17 7.08 -20.18
N SER A 128 15.97 7.20 -19.58
CA SER A 128 15.49 8.44 -18.97
C SER A 128 15.68 8.48 -17.45
N LEU A 129 16.11 7.38 -16.81
CA LEU A 129 16.36 7.30 -15.37
C LEU A 129 17.31 8.38 -14.85
N HIS A 130 18.30 8.76 -15.66
CA HIS A 130 19.29 9.78 -15.28
C HIS A 130 18.64 11.15 -14.98
N LYS A 131 17.44 11.43 -15.51
CA LYS A 131 16.70 12.66 -15.22
C LYS A 131 16.31 12.77 -13.73
N LEU A 132 16.15 11.65 -13.03
CA LEU A 132 15.93 11.62 -11.57
C LEU A 132 17.10 12.16 -10.73
N ALA A 133 18.25 12.44 -11.34
CA ALA A 133 19.34 13.16 -10.67
C ALA A 133 19.03 14.64 -10.46
N ARG A 134 18.07 15.21 -11.19
CA ARG A 134 17.60 16.60 -11.03
C ARG A 134 16.60 16.77 -9.89
N LEU A 135 15.98 15.67 -9.47
CA LEU A 135 14.95 15.67 -8.45
C LEU A 135 15.53 15.95 -7.07
N THR A 136 14.94 16.90 -6.36
CA THR A 136 15.17 17.06 -4.92
C THR A 136 14.54 15.87 -4.20
N LYS A 137 15.38 15.01 -3.63
CA LYS A 137 14.96 13.71 -3.07
C LYS A 137 15.61 13.42 -1.74
N ALA A 138 14.87 12.79 -0.84
CA ALA A 138 15.33 12.41 0.50
C ALA A 138 16.38 11.29 0.48
N ALA A 139 16.33 10.42 -0.53
CA ALA A 139 17.26 9.31 -0.69
C ALA A 139 17.64 9.06 -2.17
N GLY A 140 18.71 8.28 -2.38
CA GLY A 140 19.04 7.73 -3.70
C GLY A 140 17.96 6.77 -4.20
N THR A 141 18.04 6.39 -5.49
CA THR A 141 17.09 5.41 -6.04
C THR A 141 17.23 4.06 -5.33
N MET A 142 16.17 3.25 -5.32
CA MET A 142 16.23 1.91 -4.71
C MET A 142 17.37 1.07 -5.32
N ARG A 143 17.58 1.18 -6.64
CA ARG A 143 18.69 0.54 -7.35
C ARG A 143 20.05 1.00 -6.81
N GLU A 144 20.29 2.30 -6.70
CA GLU A 144 21.56 2.86 -6.16
C GLU A 144 21.83 2.41 -4.72
N GLN A 145 20.77 2.21 -3.92
CA GLN A 145 20.89 1.71 -2.55
C GLN A 145 21.23 0.21 -2.53
N LEU A 146 20.52 -0.59 -3.32
CA LEU A 146 20.72 -2.03 -3.42
C LEU A 146 22.09 -2.39 -3.99
N GLU A 147 22.59 -1.65 -4.99
CA GLU A 147 23.92 -1.86 -5.57
C GLU A 147 25.06 -1.67 -4.54
N LYS A 148 24.82 -0.93 -3.46
CA LYS A 148 25.79 -0.78 -2.35
C LYS A 148 25.70 -1.90 -1.32
N MET A 149 24.59 -2.63 -1.27
CA MET A 149 24.28 -3.63 -0.23
C MET A 149 24.37 -5.06 -0.74
N LEU A 150 24.13 -5.28 -2.03
CA LEU A 150 24.03 -6.61 -2.64
C LEU A 150 25.28 -6.97 -3.45
N PRO A 151 25.63 -8.26 -3.52
CA PRO A 151 26.93 -8.70 -4.05
C PRO A 151 27.07 -8.54 -5.56
N ASP A 152 25.96 -8.60 -6.31
CA ASP A 152 25.99 -8.59 -7.77
C ASP A 152 24.69 -8.07 -8.38
N ARG A 153 24.74 -7.83 -9.70
CA ARG A 153 23.61 -7.32 -10.48
C ARG A 153 22.39 -8.24 -10.44
N THR A 154 22.57 -9.55 -10.44
CA THR A 154 21.45 -10.50 -10.40
C THR A 154 20.69 -10.36 -9.10
N ALA A 155 21.39 -10.26 -7.97
CA ALA A 155 20.79 -10.01 -6.66
C ALA A 155 20.00 -8.68 -6.63
N VAL A 156 20.54 -7.62 -7.23
CA VAL A 156 19.85 -6.32 -7.35
C VAL A 156 18.56 -6.43 -8.17
N GLU A 157 18.62 -7.03 -9.37
CA GLU A 157 17.42 -7.19 -10.21
C GLU A 157 16.38 -8.10 -9.54
N MET A 158 16.81 -9.15 -8.83
CA MET A 158 15.91 -10.00 -8.05
C MET A 158 15.21 -9.20 -6.95
N ALA A 159 15.95 -8.38 -6.18
CA ALA A 159 15.36 -7.56 -5.12
C ALA A 159 14.36 -6.51 -5.66
N LEU A 160 14.70 -5.84 -6.77
CA LEU A 160 13.79 -4.90 -7.45
C LEU A 160 12.53 -5.61 -7.96
N THR A 161 12.68 -6.82 -8.53
CA THR A 161 11.54 -7.61 -9.01
C THR A 161 10.64 -8.08 -7.87
N LEU A 162 11.22 -8.54 -6.76
CA LEU A 162 10.46 -8.95 -5.57
C LEU A 162 9.66 -7.78 -4.97
N SER A 163 10.23 -6.58 -4.99
CA SER A 163 9.55 -5.35 -4.55
C SER A 163 8.23 -5.13 -5.30
N LEU A 164 8.16 -5.42 -6.60
CA LEU A 164 6.92 -5.27 -7.38
C LEU A 164 6.02 -6.50 -7.35
N ALA A 165 6.60 -7.70 -7.21
CA ALA A 165 5.87 -8.96 -7.29
C ALA A 165 4.75 -9.07 -6.24
N HIS A 166 4.89 -8.42 -5.08
CA HIS A 166 3.87 -8.46 -4.03
C HIS A 166 2.50 -7.92 -4.52
N ARG A 167 2.49 -6.94 -5.44
CA ARG A 167 1.24 -6.41 -6.02
C ARG A 167 0.44 -7.48 -6.74
N PHE A 168 1.12 -8.44 -7.34
CA PHE A 168 0.49 -9.53 -8.08
C PHE A 168 -0.02 -10.65 -7.15
N MET A 169 0.50 -10.76 -5.93
CA MET A 169 0.12 -11.81 -4.97
C MET A 169 -1.32 -11.67 -4.46
N HIS A 170 -1.90 -10.46 -4.51
CA HIS A 170 -3.23 -10.17 -4.00
C HIS A 170 -4.23 -9.87 -5.13
N LEU A 171 -5.53 -9.98 -4.82
CA LEU A 171 -6.61 -9.71 -5.79
C LEU A 171 -6.57 -8.26 -6.29
N GLU A 172 -6.12 -7.33 -5.45
CA GLU A 172 -6.00 -5.93 -5.78
C GLU A 172 -5.08 -5.66 -6.98
N GLY A 173 -4.12 -6.53 -7.28
CA GLY A 173 -3.22 -6.39 -8.42
C GLY A 173 -3.85 -6.74 -9.77
N ARG A 174 -5.03 -7.37 -9.79
CA ARG A 174 -5.66 -7.84 -11.03
C ARG A 174 -6.00 -6.73 -12.05
N PRO A 175 -6.43 -5.52 -11.65
CA PRO A 175 -6.60 -4.41 -12.59
C PRO A 175 -5.34 -4.08 -13.39
N LEU A 176 -4.13 -4.40 -12.89
CA LEU A 176 -2.90 -4.20 -13.64
C LEU A 176 -2.81 -5.07 -14.91
N LEU A 177 -3.50 -6.22 -14.94
CA LEU A 177 -3.55 -7.07 -16.13
C LEU A 177 -4.24 -6.38 -17.30
N GLU A 178 -5.15 -5.44 -17.03
CA GLU A 178 -5.82 -4.62 -18.05
C GLU A 178 -5.11 -3.29 -18.27
N ALA A 179 -4.62 -2.65 -17.20
CA ALA A 179 -4.06 -1.31 -17.26
C ALA A 179 -2.63 -1.26 -17.83
N LEU A 180 -1.74 -2.20 -17.45
CA LEU A 180 -0.34 -2.17 -17.89
C LEU A 180 -0.16 -2.33 -19.42
N PRO A 181 -0.88 -3.24 -20.12
CA PRO A 181 -0.79 -3.34 -21.58
C PRO A 181 -1.24 -2.07 -22.32
N ARG A 182 -2.03 -1.21 -21.67
CA ARG A 182 -2.50 0.08 -22.21
C ARG A 182 -1.55 1.22 -21.86
N ALA A 183 -0.83 1.06 -20.75
CA ALA A 183 0.06 2.09 -20.24
C ALA A 183 1.27 2.33 -21.11
N VAL A 184 1.84 1.30 -21.74
CA VAL A 184 3.04 1.38 -22.59
C VAL A 184 2.99 0.31 -23.68
N ASP A 185 3.56 0.59 -24.85
CA ASP A 185 3.59 -0.36 -25.96
C ASP A 185 4.41 -1.61 -25.60
N CYS A 186 5.63 -1.41 -25.07
CA CYS A 186 6.56 -2.47 -24.68
C CYS A 186 7.00 -2.28 -23.22
N ILE A 187 6.47 -3.11 -22.32
CA ILE A 187 6.74 -3.01 -20.88
C ILE A 187 8.22 -3.21 -20.48
N ASP A 188 9.01 -3.90 -21.32
CA ASP A 188 10.42 -4.20 -21.03
C ASP A 188 11.34 -2.99 -21.25
N GLU A 189 10.87 -1.99 -22.03
CA GLU A 189 11.55 -0.72 -22.21
C GLU A 189 11.50 0.16 -20.97
N TYR A 190 10.78 -0.24 -19.92
CA TYR A 190 10.57 0.55 -18.71
C TYR A 190 11.17 -0.17 -17.49
N GLU A 191 11.74 0.61 -16.59
CA GLU A 191 11.96 0.22 -15.21
C GLU A 191 10.68 0.54 -14.41
N TRP A 192 10.22 -0.45 -13.66
CA TRP A 192 9.01 -0.33 -12.86
C TRP A 192 9.41 0.02 -11.45
N ILE A 193 8.72 0.98 -10.86
CA ILE A 193 8.95 1.44 -9.49
C ILE A 193 7.60 1.46 -8.80
N ASP A 194 7.49 0.79 -7.66
CA ASP A 194 6.28 0.85 -6.84
C ASP A 194 6.12 2.28 -6.30
N GLY A 195 4.87 2.76 -6.24
CA GLY A 195 4.54 4.06 -5.68
C GLY A 195 5.12 4.30 -4.30
N GLU A 196 5.09 3.28 -3.45
CA GLU A 196 5.66 3.32 -2.10
C GLU A 196 7.16 3.66 -2.15
N VAL A 197 7.90 2.98 -3.03
CA VAL A 197 9.34 3.22 -3.25
C VAL A 197 9.61 4.61 -3.82
N MET A 198 8.78 5.06 -4.77
CA MET A 198 8.88 6.42 -5.32
C MET A 198 8.65 7.47 -4.23
N GLY A 199 7.59 7.34 -3.43
CA GLY A 199 7.29 8.20 -2.29
C GLY A 199 8.42 8.22 -1.26
N GLY A 200 8.95 7.05 -0.89
CA GLY A 200 10.08 6.95 0.02
C GLY A 200 11.34 7.67 -0.49
N MET A 201 11.64 7.55 -1.79
CA MET A 201 12.77 8.25 -2.40
C MET A 201 12.58 9.77 -2.38
N VAL A 202 11.41 10.26 -2.81
CA VAL A 202 11.17 11.70 -3.00
C VAL A 202 10.84 12.41 -1.70
N LEU A 203 9.86 11.90 -0.95
CA LEU A 203 9.30 12.53 0.24
C LEU A 203 10.03 12.13 1.54
N GLY A 204 10.81 11.05 1.51
CA GLY A 204 11.41 10.47 2.71
C GLY A 204 10.41 9.70 3.57
N TRP A 205 9.20 9.47 3.07
CA TRP A 205 8.16 8.72 3.76
C TRP A 205 7.69 7.55 2.89
N ASN A 206 8.09 6.34 3.28
CA ASN A 206 7.80 5.11 2.57
C ASN A 206 6.46 4.54 3.04
N PHE A 207 5.37 4.90 2.37
CA PHE A 207 4.02 4.46 2.72
C PHE A 207 3.22 4.13 1.47
N GLY A 208 2.45 3.03 1.53
CA GLY A 208 1.68 2.49 0.40
C GLY A 208 0.47 3.31 -0.03
N ASP A 209 0.43 4.62 0.24
CA ASP A 209 -0.68 5.51 -0.09
C ASP A 209 -0.60 5.93 -1.57
N GLY A 210 -1.48 5.38 -2.40
CA GLY A 210 -1.54 5.67 -3.83
C GLY A 210 -1.98 7.10 -4.15
N HIS A 211 -2.75 7.75 -3.28
CA HIS A 211 -3.14 9.16 -3.39
C HIS A 211 -1.94 10.08 -3.13
N LEU A 212 -1.14 9.77 -2.10
CA LEU A 212 0.11 10.49 -1.81
C LEU A 212 1.09 10.37 -2.97
N ASN A 213 1.26 9.17 -3.48
CA ASN A 213 2.22 8.85 -4.54
C ASN A 213 1.64 9.04 -5.96
N GLY A 214 0.52 9.78 -6.09
CA GLY A 214 -0.27 9.88 -7.31
C GLY A 214 0.06 11.09 -8.18
N LEU A 215 -0.98 11.67 -8.81
CA LEU A 215 -0.84 12.78 -9.77
C LEU A 215 -0.15 14.03 -9.20
N GLN A 216 -0.28 14.30 -7.90
CA GLN A 216 0.40 15.45 -7.30
C GLN A 216 1.91 15.22 -7.31
N LEU A 217 2.38 14.07 -6.83
CA LEU A 217 3.80 13.71 -6.87
C LEU A 217 4.32 13.67 -8.32
N LEU A 218 3.52 13.15 -9.26
CA LEU A 218 3.89 13.11 -10.69
C LEU A 218 4.18 14.50 -11.26
N ARG A 219 3.34 15.50 -10.93
CA ARG A 219 3.56 16.88 -11.40
C ARG A 219 4.85 17.47 -10.82
N GLU A 220 5.11 17.28 -9.53
CA GLU A 220 6.33 17.79 -8.89
C GLU A 220 7.60 17.12 -9.42
N VAL A 221 7.52 15.82 -9.71
CA VAL A 221 8.62 15.06 -10.33
C VAL A 221 8.86 15.56 -11.76
N GLU A 222 7.79 15.81 -12.52
CA GLU A 222 7.89 16.33 -13.88
C GLU A 222 8.51 17.73 -13.92
N GLU A 223 8.03 18.64 -13.08
CA GLU A 223 8.50 20.04 -13.04
C GLU A 223 10.01 20.14 -12.82
N GLN A 224 10.58 19.21 -12.05
CA GLN A 224 12.02 19.17 -11.77
C GLN A 224 12.84 18.37 -12.80
N CYS A 225 12.27 17.30 -13.35
CA CYS A 225 13.02 16.37 -14.20
C CYS A 225 12.92 16.71 -15.69
N GLY A 226 11.77 17.23 -16.14
CA GLY A 226 11.47 17.52 -17.55
C GLY A 226 11.47 16.25 -18.40
N PHE A 227 10.51 15.36 -18.18
CA PHE A 227 10.32 14.17 -19.01
C PHE A 227 9.63 14.53 -20.33
N GLU A 228 9.98 13.81 -21.38
CA GLU A 228 9.30 13.87 -22.67
C GLU A 228 8.11 12.89 -22.68
N PRO A 229 7.12 13.07 -23.58
CA PRO A 229 6.01 12.15 -23.70
C PRO A 229 6.47 10.68 -23.84
N GLY A 230 5.97 9.82 -22.96
CA GLY A 230 6.32 8.40 -22.90
C GLY A 230 7.56 8.07 -22.07
N GLU A 231 8.29 9.04 -21.50
CA GLU A 231 9.45 8.71 -20.67
C GLU A 231 9.09 8.37 -19.22
N LEU A 232 8.03 8.95 -18.69
CA LEU A 232 7.52 8.63 -17.36
C LEU A 232 5.99 8.51 -17.41
N ARG A 233 5.50 7.31 -17.11
CA ARG A 233 4.06 7.05 -16.95
C ARG A 233 3.76 6.47 -15.59
N VAL A 234 2.56 6.72 -15.10
CA VAL A 234 2.08 6.18 -13.82
C VAL A 234 0.73 5.51 -14.05
N VAL A 235 0.66 4.24 -13.67
CA VAL A 235 -0.59 3.49 -13.57
C VAL A 235 -1.07 3.58 -12.13
N MET A 236 -2.19 4.24 -11.89
CA MET A 236 -2.82 4.39 -10.59
C MET A 236 -4.03 3.48 -10.53
N VAL A 237 -4.11 2.62 -9.52
CA VAL A 237 -5.27 1.77 -9.27
C VAL A 237 -5.92 2.21 -7.97
N GLU A 238 -7.21 2.48 -8.04
CA GLU A 238 -8.03 2.86 -6.91
C GLU A 238 -8.64 1.63 -6.24
N SER A 239 -8.79 1.73 -4.92
CA SER A 239 -9.45 0.76 -4.08
C SER A 239 -10.90 0.50 -4.51
N GLN A 240 -11.36 -0.73 -4.31
CA GLN A 240 -12.75 -1.11 -4.50
C GLN A 240 -13.62 -0.49 -3.39
N PRO A 241 -14.66 0.29 -3.74
CA PRO A 241 -15.64 0.75 -2.74
C PRO A 241 -16.34 -0.43 -2.07
N LEU A 242 -16.75 -0.26 -0.81
CA LEU A 242 -17.57 -1.25 -0.12
C LEU A 242 -18.88 -1.48 -0.88
N PHE A 243 -19.17 -2.76 -1.18
CA PHE A 243 -20.26 -3.20 -2.08
C PHE A 243 -20.10 -2.82 -3.57
N GLY A 244 -19.01 -2.14 -3.93
CA GLY A 244 -18.64 -1.87 -5.31
C GLY A 244 -18.30 -3.16 -6.06
N ARG A 245 -18.38 -3.11 -7.40
CA ARG A 245 -18.08 -4.27 -8.26
C ARG A 245 -16.78 -4.11 -9.05
N THR A 246 -16.29 -2.88 -9.15
CA THR A 246 -15.16 -2.51 -9.98
C THR A 246 -14.05 -1.86 -9.16
N MET A 247 -12.81 -1.98 -9.64
CA MET A 247 -11.70 -1.12 -9.25
C MET A 247 -11.40 -0.21 -10.43
N ARG A 248 -11.21 1.08 -10.15
CA ARG A 248 -10.91 2.07 -11.18
C ARG A 248 -9.41 2.18 -11.34
N TRP A 249 -8.95 2.47 -12.55
CA TRP A 249 -7.55 2.74 -12.80
C TRP A 249 -7.41 3.92 -13.75
N LYS A 250 -6.23 4.53 -13.70
CA LYS A 250 -5.86 5.71 -14.48
C LYS A 250 -4.42 5.59 -14.94
N ILE A 251 -4.17 5.98 -16.17
CA ILE A 251 -2.84 6.07 -16.76
C ILE A 251 -2.56 7.54 -16.99
N ALA A 252 -1.46 8.03 -16.42
CA ALA A 252 -0.97 9.38 -16.66
C ALA A 252 0.46 9.34 -17.20
N ASP A 253 0.78 10.27 -18.06
CA ASP A 253 2.10 10.59 -18.57
C ASP A 253 2.56 11.89 -17.91
N ALA A 254 3.82 11.94 -17.49
CA ALA A 254 4.37 13.11 -16.81
C ALA A 254 4.22 14.39 -17.66
N ALA A 255 4.58 14.30 -18.94
CA ALA A 255 4.54 15.44 -19.87
C ALA A 255 3.12 15.74 -20.39
N SER A 256 2.31 14.70 -20.61
CA SER A 256 1.06 14.81 -21.36
C SER A 256 -0.21 14.77 -20.49
N GLY A 257 -0.07 14.51 -19.19
CA GLY A 257 -1.18 14.39 -18.25
C GLY A 257 -1.92 13.05 -18.36
N ILE A 258 -3.22 13.05 -18.05
CA ILE A 258 -4.02 11.81 -18.03
C ILE A 258 -4.24 11.33 -19.46
N LEU A 259 -3.84 10.09 -19.74
CA LEU A 259 -3.98 9.44 -21.05
C LEU A 259 -5.27 8.65 -21.15
N GLU A 260 -5.56 7.84 -20.12
CA GLU A 260 -6.69 6.91 -20.12
C GLU A 260 -7.20 6.68 -18.71
N GLU A 261 -8.50 6.47 -18.59
CA GLU A 261 -9.18 6.03 -17.37
C GLU A 261 -10.02 4.81 -17.70
N GLY A 262 -10.09 3.86 -16.78
CA GLY A 262 -10.86 2.64 -16.97
C GLY A 262 -11.29 2.00 -15.66
N GLU A 263 -12.10 0.96 -15.78
CA GLU A 263 -12.57 0.18 -14.64
C GLU A 263 -12.47 -1.31 -14.93
N THR A 264 -12.01 -2.06 -13.94
CA THR A 264 -11.92 -3.52 -13.99
C THR A 264 -13.01 -4.13 -13.14
N LEU A 265 -13.83 -5.00 -13.72
CA LEU A 265 -14.79 -5.81 -12.96
C LEU A 265 -14.07 -6.89 -12.17
N ILE A 266 -14.19 -6.90 -10.84
CA ILE A 266 -13.36 -7.77 -9.98
C ILE A 266 -13.84 -9.22 -9.92
N ALA A 267 -15.14 -9.47 -10.12
CA ALA A 267 -15.68 -10.82 -9.98
C ALA A 267 -15.03 -11.84 -10.95
N PRO A 268 -14.89 -11.56 -12.27
CA PRO A 268 -14.15 -12.43 -13.19
C PRO A 268 -12.67 -12.58 -12.82
N MET A 269 -12.03 -11.51 -12.32
CA MET A 269 -10.61 -11.48 -12.00
C MET A 269 -10.21 -12.47 -10.89
N ARG A 270 -11.16 -12.91 -10.06
CA ARG A 270 -10.93 -13.93 -9.03
C ARG A 270 -10.56 -15.30 -9.59
N ALA A 271 -10.97 -15.61 -10.82
CA ALA A 271 -10.63 -16.86 -11.48
C ALA A 271 -9.23 -16.83 -12.12
N LEU A 272 -8.62 -15.65 -12.25
CA LEU A 272 -7.33 -15.49 -12.89
C LEU A 272 -6.17 -15.72 -11.92
N GLN A 273 -5.08 -16.24 -12.50
CA GLN A 273 -3.82 -16.40 -11.79
C GLN A 273 -3.25 -15.03 -11.37
N PRO A 274 -2.40 -15.01 -10.32
CA PRO A 274 -1.64 -13.83 -9.89
C PRO A 274 -0.82 -13.17 -11.00
N TRP A 275 -0.25 -14.00 -11.88
CA TRP A 275 0.51 -13.58 -13.05
C TRP A 275 -0.34 -13.64 -14.32
N PRO A 276 -0.01 -12.84 -15.35
CA PRO A 276 -0.73 -12.83 -16.61
C PRO A 276 -0.69 -14.22 -17.27
N THR A 277 -1.85 -14.67 -17.76
CA THR A 277 -2.03 -15.90 -18.54
C THR A 277 -3.02 -15.65 -19.68
N GLY A 278 -3.00 -16.48 -20.73
CA GLY A 278 -3.90 -16.34 -21.87
C GLY A 278 -3.85 -14.95 -22.51
N GLU A 279 -5.02 -14.35 -22.76
CA GLU A 279 -5.16 -13.04 -23.41
C GLU A 279 -4.40 -11.91 -22.69
N TYR A 280 -4.27 -11.96 -21.37
CA TYR A 280 -3.55 -10.94 -20.60
C TYR A 280 -2.03 -11.05 -20.80
N ALA A 281 -1.51 -12.28 -20.91
CA ALA A 281 -0.11 -12.49 -21.26
C ALA A 281 0.16 -12.03 -22.70
N GLU A 282 -0.71 -12.39 -23.64
CA GLU A 282 -0.62 -11.95 -25.03
C GLU A 282 -0.64 -10.42 -25.14
N ALA A 283 -1.52 -9.74 -24.38
CA ALA A 283 -1.60 -8.28 -24.36
C ALA A 283 -0.29 -7.61 -23.94
N LEU A 284 0.38 -8.11 -22.89
CA LEU A 284 1.68 -7.59 -22.45
C LEU A 284 2.81 -7.89 -23.43
N LEU A 285 2.72 -8.98 -24.19
CA LEU A 285 3.75 -9.40 -25.14
C LEU A 285 3.69 -8.67 -26.49
N ARG A 286 2.56 -8.02 -26.85
CA ARG A 286 2.39 -7.39 -28.18
C ARG A 286 3.49 -6.39 -28.54
N GLY A 287 3.99 -5.63 -27.56
CA GLY A 287 5.10 -4.69 -27.75
C GLY A 287 6.43 -5.36 -28.06
N ARG A 288 6.71 -6.50 -27.45
CA ARG A 288 7.99 -7.22 -27.62
C ARG A 288 8.17 -7.66 -29.07
N THR A 289 7.10 -8.12 -29.71
CA THR A 289 7.11 -8.55 -31.12
C THR A 289 7.40 -7.39 -32.08
N ARG A 290 6.98 -6.16 -31.74
CA ARG A 290 7.26 -4.95 -32.53
C ARG A 290 8.67 -4.41 -32.33
N ALA A 291 9.23 -4.52 -31.13
CA ALA A 291 10.59 -4.05 -30.82
C ALA A 291 11.70 -4.98 -31.36
N SER A 292 11.38 -6.26 -31.60
CA SER A 292 12.30 -7.26 -32.19
C SER A 292 12.29 -7.31 -33.72
N ALA A 293 11.45 -6.51 -34.38
CA ALA A 293 11.30 -6.43 -35.84
C ALA A 293 11.94 -5.15 -36.38
#